data_AF-A0A165IZW8-F1
#
_entry.id   AF-A0A165IZW8-F1
#
_cell.length_a   1.000
_cell.length_b   1.000
_cell.length_c   1.000
_cell.angle_alpha   90.00
_cell.angle_beta   90.00
_cell.angle_gamma   90.00
#
_symmetry.space_group_name_H-M   'P 1'
#
loop_
_entity.id
_entity.type
_entity.pdbx_description
1 polymer ?
#
loop_
_entity_poly.entity_id
_entity_poly.type
_entity_poly.pdbx_seq_one_letter_code
_entity_poly.pdbx_strand_id
1 'polypeptide(L)' 'MNKTLAEMSQKAFVYECASRALAASFSNPAAKPSIASMVRDAEKLWEELQEWENRQESQP' A
#
# COMPACT_ATOMS: atom_id res chain seq x y z
N MET A 1 13.40 -7.26 11.69
CA MET A 1 12.59 -8.21 10.89
C MET A 1 11.70 -7.38 9.98
N ASN A 2 12.08 -7.19 8.72
CA ASN A 2 11.15 -6.64 7.73
C ASN A 2 10.17 -7.76 7.40
N LYS A 3 8.97 -7.73 8.01
CA LYS A 3 7.85 -8.51 7.49
C LYS A 3 7.63 -8.06 6.05
N THR A 4 7.50 -9.01 5.13
CA THR A 4 7.18 -8.67 3.76
C THR A 4 5.78 -8.04 3.75
N LEU A 5 5.53 -7.07 2.86
CA LEU A 5 4.23 -6.37 2.81
C LEU A 5 3.06 -7.35 2.64
N ALA A 6 3.29 -8.47 1.97
CA ALA A 6 2.33 -9.55 1.76
C ALA A 6 1.92 -10.27 3.06
N GLU A 7 2.76 -10.28 4.10
CA GLU A 7 2.47 -10.95 5.38
C GLU A 7 1.78 -10.02 6.39
N MET A 8 1.49 -8.77 6.00
CA MET A 8 0.87 -7.79 6.88
C MET A 8 -0.65 -7.92 6.88
N SER A 9 -1.28 -7.69 8.04
CA SER A 9 -2.72 -7.41 8.05
C SER A 9 -3.02 -6.16 7.20
N GLN A 10 -4.20 -6.09 6.58
CA GLN A 10 -4.65 -4.92 5.81
C GLN A 10 -4.37 -3.59 6.51
N LYS A 11 -4.71 -3.47 7.80
CA LYS A 11 -4.46 -2.24 8.58
C LYS A 11 -2.97 -1.86 8.61
N ALA A 12 -2.09 -2.82 8.87
CA ALA A 12 -0.65 -2.60 8.90
C ALA A 12 -0.08 -2.26 7.52
N PHE A 13 -0.57 -2.93 6.46
CA PHE A 13 -0.21 -2.61 5.08
C PHE A 13 -0.58 -1.17 4.71
N VAL A 14 -1.82 -0.76 5.00
CA VAL A 14 -2.30 0.59 4.70
C VAL A 14 -1.46 1.65 5.42
N TYR A 15 -1.15 1.45 6.71
CA TYR A 15 -0.28 2.37 7.45
C TYR A 15 1.14 2.44 6.87
N GLU A 16 1.73 1.31 6.52
CA GLU A 16 3.08 1.26 5.96
C GLU A 16 3.14 1.96 4.59
N CYS A 17 2.18 1.68 3.70
CA CYS A 17 2.08 2.30 2.38
C CYS A 17 1.82 3.82 2.47
N ALA A 18 0.90 4.25 3.32
CA ALA A 18 0.63 5.67 3.53
C ALA A 18 1.84 6.40 4.15
N SER A 19 2.55 5.77 5.09
CA SER A 19 3.79 6.30 5.68
C SER A 19 4.89 6.51 4.64
N ARG A 20 5.08 5.53 3.75
CA ARG A 20 6.05 5.63 2.63
C ARG A 20 5.66 6.72 1.64
N ALA A 21 4.38 6.83 1.30
CA ALA A 21 3.87 7.89 0.42
C ALA A 21 4.08 9.28 1.04
N LEU A 22 3.86 9.42 2.35
CA LEU A 22 4.12 10.65 3.08
C LEU A 22 5.61 11.01 3.08
N ALA A 23 6.49 10.05 3.36
CA ALA A 23 7.94 10.25 3.30
C ALA A 23 8.40 10.70 1.90
N ALA A 24 7.86 10.08 0.84
CA ALA A 24 8.13 10.48 -0.54
C ALA A 24 7.62 11.90 -0.84
N SER A 25 6.47 12.31 -0.30
CA SER A 25 5.94 13.67 -0.50
C SER A 25 6.87 14.75 0.08
N PHE A 26 7.57 14.47 1.18
CA PHE A 26 8.57 15.39 1.73
C PHE A 26 9.81 15.52 0.83
N SER A 27 10.12 14.49 0.04
CA SER A 27 11.23 14.52 -0.92
C SER A 27 10.88 15.24 -2.23
N ASN A 28 9.60 15.45 -2.52
CA ASN A 28 9.12 16.18 -3.70
C ASN A 28 8.03 17.20 -3.32
N PRO A 29 8.40 18.45 -2.98
CA PRO A 29 7.46 19.48 -2.52
C PRO A 29 6.37 19.86 -3.55
N ALA A 30 6.58 19.54 -4.84
CA ALA A 30 5.58 19.77 -5.89
C ALA A 30 4.43 18.75 -5.82
N ALA A 31 4.71 17.55 -5.29
CA ALA A 31 3.67 16.58 -4.97
C ALA A 31 3.01 17.00 -3.66
N LYS A 32 1.73 17.39 -3.71
CA LYS A 32 0.91 17.68 -2.53
C LYS A 32 -0.24 16.67 -2.32
N PRO A 33 0.05 15.35 -2.25
CA PRO A 33 -0.98 14.39 -1.89
C PRO A 33 -1.47 14.69 -0.47
N SER A 34 -2.80 14.65 -0.28
CA SER A 34 -3.40 14.69 1.05
C SER A 34 -3.23 13.36 1.78
N ILE A 35 -3.22 13.36 3.11
CA ILE A 35 -3.21 12.10 3.89
C ILE A 35 -4.40 11.22 3.50
N ALA A 36 -5.58 11.83 3.27
CA ALA A 36 -6.79 11.11 2.86
C ALA A 36 -6.63 10.41 1.50
N SER A 37 -5.93 11.01 0.52
CA SER A 37 -5.64 10.34 -0.75
C SER A 37 -4.63 9.21 -0.57
N MET A 38 -3.58 9.39 0.23
CA MET A 38 -2.58 8.33 0.48
C MET A 38 -3.20 7.08 1.11
N VAL A 39 -4.14 7.25 2.05
CA VAL A 39 -4.83 6.12 2.68
C VAL A 39 -5.73 5.40 1.68
N ARG A 40 -6.54 6.13 0.89
CA ARG A 40 -7.39 5.53 -0.14
C ARG A 40 -6.59 4.78 -1.21
N ASP A 41 -5.45 5.35 -1.63
CA ASP A 41 -4.58 4.70 -2.61
C ASP A 41 -3.98 3.41 -2.02
N ALA A 42 -3.60 3.42 -0.74
CA ALA A 42 -3.11 2.24 -0.04
C ALA A 42 -4.19 1.15 0.16
N GLU A 43 -5.44 1.53 0.41
CA GLU A 43 -6.58 0.61 0.46
C GLU A 43 -6.81 -0.05 -0.90
N LYS A 44 -6.80 0.73 -1.98
CA LYS A 44 -6.92 0.20 -3.34
C LYS A 44 -5.77 -0.75 -3.70
N LEU A 45 -4.53 -0.41 -3.35
CA LEU A 45 -3.38 -1.28 -3.56
C LEU A 45 -3.52 -2.62 -2.82
N TRP A 46 -4.15 -2.62 -1.65
CA TRP A 46 -4.44 -3.86 -0.94
C TRP A 46 -5.43 -4.74 -1.71
N GLU A 47 -6.51 -4.17 -2.23
CA GLU A 47 -7.49 -4.90 -3.06
C GLU A 47 -6.83 -5.52 -4.29
N GLU A 48 -6.03 -4.73 -5.02
CA GLU A 48 -5.29 -5.21 -6.21
C GLU A 48 -4.31 -6.34 -5.88
N LEU A 49 -3.66 -6.29 -4.70
CA LEU A 49 -2.77 -7.35 -4.22
C LEU A 49 -3.55 -8.65 -3.97
N GLN A 50 -4.68 -8.59 -3.27
CA GLN A 50 -5.51 -9.76 -3.00
C GLN A 50 -6.05 -10.39 -4.31
N GLU A 51 -6.48 -9.56 -5.26
CA GLU A 51 -6.86 -10.06 -6.59
C GLU A 51 -5.70 -10.75 -7.32
N TRP A 52 -4.49 -10.21 -7.20
CA TRP A 52 -3.30 -10.81 -7.80
C TRP A 52 -2.94 -12.15 -7.16
N GLU A 53 -2.97 -12.26 -5.84
CA GLU A 53 -2.71 -13.51 -5.11
C GLU A 53 -3.73 -14.59 -5.49
N ASN A 54 -5.02 -14.25 -5.53
CA ASN A 54 -6.08 -15.18 -5.94
C ASN A 54 -5.89 -15.70 -7.38
N ARG A 55 -5.37 -14.87 -8.29
CA ARG A 55 -5.05 -15.28 -9.67
C ARG A 55 -3.88 -16.25 -9.72
N GLN A 56 -2.87 -16.09 -8.85
CA GLN A 56 -1.73 -17.00 -8.76
C GLN A 56 -2.16 -18.37 -8.21
N GLU A 57 -3.02 -18.40 -7.18
CA GLU A 57 -3.55 -19.66 -6.64
C GLU A 57 -4.45 -20.41 -7.63
N SER A 58 -5.04 -19.71 -8.60
CA SER A 58 -5.91 -20.30 -9.62
C SER A 58 -5.18 -20.86 -10.85
N GLN A 59 -3.85 -20.70 -10.94
CA GLN A 59 -3.04 -21.28 -12.01
C GLN A 59 -2.52 -22.67 -11.57
N PRO A 60 -2.89 -23.77 -12.28
CA PRO A 60 -2.47 -25.13 -11.94
C PRO A 60 -0.99 -25.42 -12.24
#